data_AF-A0A559LYD5-F1
#
_entry.id   AF-A0A559LYD5-F1
#
_cell.length_a   1.000
_cell.length_b   1.000
_cell.length_c   1.000
_cell.angle_alpha   90.00
_cell.angle_beta   90.00
_cell.angle_gamma   90.00
#
_symmetry.space_group_name_H-M   'P 1'
#
loop_
_entity.id
_entity.type
_entity.pdbx_description
1 polymer ?
#
loop_
_entity_poly.entity_id
_entity_poly.type
_entity_poly.pdbx_seq_one_letter_code
_entity_poly.pdbx_strand_id
1 'polypeptide(L)'
;FFSILHCLRNGHKVVALGNLYPAPGPGEGSGEADNNDEHDLNSFMYQTVGHTVIPLYEQALQIPLYRQPIIGTAVQTAVSYSPVNTLADSATLKSKPELGRLDHGADETESLVPLLESIIAKHPTANAISTGAILSTYQRTRVESVALRLGLTPLGFLWQYPVLPPGSQSSLLEDMESVGLDARLIKVASGGLDESFLWQNVASKPVMRRVERSVKRFGTDGDGAVIGEGGEFETLVIDGPESLFKGRIEIQEQDRRIVREGGGAAWLRILRARVVMKTLGETTEEDCRIPTLLSPKFNTVLEVLKSDLEVAGTRITVGLTKTPTISNAQHHIQSPSFKEQESLIHWTPSPAETLQALSVTEQATSLVSEIRQRLQNSSLQPSDIVSTVIILRSMADFAAVNKVKHPYPNNPPIPNN
;
A
#
# COMPACT_ATOMS: atom_id res chain seq x y z
N PHE A 1 6.64 -9.00 3.58
CA PHE A 1 6.19 -10.09 4.47
C PHE A 1 5.47 -9.62 5.72
N PHE A 2 5.90 -8.54 6.37
CA PHE A 2 5.18 -7.98 7.52
C PHE A 2 3.70 -7.64 7.22
N SER A 3 3.39 -7.16 6.00
CA SER A 3 2.00 -6.97 5.53
C SER A 3 1.16 -8.25 5.56
N ILE A 4 1.75 -9.42 5.29
CA ILE A 4 1.07 -10.72 5.37
C ILE A 4 0.77 -11.05 6.82
N LEU A 5 1.69 -10.79 7.76
CA LEU A 5 1.43 -10.97 9.19
C LEU A 5 0.24 -10.11 9.64
N HIS A 6 0.16 -8.86 9.19
CA HIS A 6 -1.01 -8.02 9.46
C HIS A 6 -2.30 -8.56 8.83
N CYS A 7 -2.24 -9.16 7.63
CA CYS A 7 -3.42 -9.83 7.07
C CYS A 7 -3.92 -10.92 8.02
N LEU A 8 -3.02 -11.80 8.48
CA LEU A 8 -3.37 -12.89 9.40
C LEU A 8 -3.92 -12.36 10.72
N ARG A 9 -3.28 -11.34 11.30
CA ARG A 9 -3.68 -10.73 12.58
C ARG A 9 -5.02 -9.99 12.52
N ASN A 10 -5.38 -9.46 11.35
CA ASN A 10 -6.69 -8.86 11.11
C ASN A 10 -7.75 -9.89 10.62
N GLY A 11 -7.48 -11.19 10.76
CA GLY A 11 -8.45 -12.26 10.48
C GLY A 11 -8.59 -12.63 9.00
N HIS A 12 -7.69 -12.15 8.13
CA HIS A 12 -7.68 -12.56 6.73
C HIS A 12 -6.93 -13.88 6.55
N LYS A 13 -7.33 -14.63 5.52
CA LYS A 13 -6.61 -15.81 5.03
C LYS A 13 -5.87 -15.45 3.74
N VAL A 14 -4.56 -15.68 3.71
CA VAL A 14 -3.79 -15.53 2.46
C VAL A 14 -3.94 -16.79 1.63
N VAL A 15 -4.47 -16.65 0.41
CA VAL A 15 -4.76 -17.78 -0.49
C VAL A 15 -3.75 -17.94 -1.63
N ALA A 16 -3.03 -16.88 -1.96
CA ALA A 16 -2.06 -16.82 -3.04
C ALA A 16 -1.03 -15.70 -2.82
N LEU A 17 0.16 -15.88 -3.38
CA LEU A 17 1.18 -14.86 -3.54
C LEU A 17 1.20 -14.44 -5.01
N GLY A 18 1.24 -13.13 -5.27
CA GLY A 18 1.44 -12.58 -6.62
C GLY A 18 2.81 -11.89 -6.70
N ASN A 19 3.56 -12.15 -7.75
CA ASN A 19 4.83 -11.47 -8.02
C ASN A 19 4.95 -11.11 -9.51
N LEU A 20 5.31 -9.85 -9.77
CA LEU A 20 5.77 -9.42 -11.08
C LEU A 20 7.30 -9.40 -11.09
N TYR A 21 7.92 -9.84 -12.19
CA TYR A 21 9.37 -9.97 -12.30
C TYR A 21 9.91 -9.38 -13.61
N PRO A 22 11.17 -8.95 -13.65
CA PRO A 22 11.84 -8.51 -14.88
C PRO A 22 11.66 -9.49 -16.04
N ALA A 23 11.22 -9.03 -17.21
CA ALA A 23 11.20 -9.88 -18.39
C ALA A 23 12.64 -10.29 -18.77
N PRO A 24 12.88 -11.56 -19.18
CA PRO A 24 14.18 -11.98 -19.70
C PRO A 24 14.61 -11.07 -20.85
N GLY A 25 15.82 -10.54 -20.80
CA GLY A 25 16.36 -9.73 -21.89
C GLY A 25 16.40 -10.53 -23.20
N PRO A 26 16.35 -9.87 -24.39
CA PRO A 26 16.54 -10.54 -25.67
C PRO A 26 17.98 -11.09 -25.77
N GLY A 27 18.19 -12.30 -25.24
CA GLY A 27 19.51 -12.95 -25.16
C GLY A 27 19.60 -14.09 -24.13
N GLU A 28 18.71 -14.15 -23.12
CA GLU A 28 18.78 -15.17 -22.06
C GLU A 28 18.32 -16.57 -22.51
N GLY A 29 17.82 -16.71 -23.75
CA GLY A 29 17.32 -17.98 -24.30
C GLY A 29 18.37 -18.87 -24.98
N SER A 30 19.62 -18.42 -25.15
CA SER A 30 20.67 -19.18 -25.82
C SER A 30 21.84 -19.44 -24.89
N GLY A 31 21.89 -20.67 -24.35
CA GLY A 31 22.97 -21.48 -23.77
C GLY A 31 24.42 -21.02 -23.56
N GLU A 32 24.77 -19.73 -23.61
CA GLU A 32 26.11 -19.22 -23.35
C GLU A 32 26.03 -18.06 -22.35
N ALA A 33 26.37 -18.37 -21.09
CA ALA A 33 26.44 -17.43 -20.01
C ALA A 33 27.68 -16.54 -20.17
N ASP A 34 27.57 -15.47 -20.96
CA ASP A 34 28.60 -14.44 -21.05
C ASP A 34 28.08 -13.03 -20.66
N ASN A 35 28.18 -12.79 -19.36
CA ASN A 35 28.73 -11.60 -18.70
C ASN A 35 28.30 -10.15 -18.95
N ASN A 36 27.32 -9.75 -19.77
CA ASN A 36 27.19 -8.29 -20.00
C ASN A 36 25.87 -7.53 -19.88
N ASP A 37 24.66 -8.08 -19.69
CA ASP A 37 23.46 -7.21 -19.63
C ASP A 37 22.36 -7.68 -18.67
N GLU A 38 22.69 -8.13 -17.46
CA GLU A 38 21.72 -8.11 -16.34
C GLU A 38 21.69 -6.67 -15.77
N HIS A 39 21.20 -5.72 -16.57
CA HIS A 39 20.84 -4.42 -16.05
C HIS A 39 19.57 -4.57 -15.21
N ASP A 40 19.62 -4.12 -13.96
CA ASP A 40 18.44 -4.00 -13.12
C ASP A 40 17.40 -3.17 -13.87
N LEU A 41 16.22 -3.74 -14.11
CA LEU A 41 15.11 -2.99 -14.68
C LEU A 41 14.73 -1.92 -13.66
N ASN A 42 15.01 -0.66 -13.97
CA ASN A 42 14.65 0.49 -13.12
C ASN A 42 13.13 0.71 -13.13
N SER A 43 12.38 -0.17 -12.46
CA SER A 43 10.96 -0.03 -12.20
C SER A 43 10.74 0.87 -10.97
N PHE A 44 9.81 1.80 -11.07
CA PHE A 44 9.40 2.62 -9.91
C PHE A 44 8.36 1.89 -9.06
N MET A 45 7.60 0.98 -9.69
CA MET A 45 6.51 0.24 -9.06
C MET A 45 6.97 -1.05 -8.37
N TYR A 46 7.95 -1.76 -8.92
CA TYR A 46 8.29 -3.12 -8.49
C TYR A 46 9.75 -3.28 -8.12
N GLN A 47 10.00 -4.01 -7.03
CA GLN A 47 11.34 -4.49 -6.69
C GLN A 47 11.78 -5.58 -7.68
N THR A 48 12.94 -5.40 -8.29
CA THR A 48 13.49 -6.26 -9.34
C THR A 48 14.71 -7.05 -8.87
N VAL A 49 15.48 -6.52 -7.91
CA VAL A 49 16.60 -7.24 -7.31
C VAL A 49 16.10 -8.36 -6.40
N GLY A 50 16.77 -9.52 -6.50
CA GLY A 50 16.42 -10.73 -5.75
C GLY A 50 15.23 -11.50 -6.33
N HIS A 51 14.69 -11.12 -7.49
CA HIS A 51 13.52 -11.78 -8.08
C HIS A 51 13.74 -13.28 -8.38
N THR A 52 15.00 -13.72 -8.53
CA THR A 52 15.37 -15.12 -8.75
C THR A 52 15.11 -16.01 -7.53
N VAL A 53 15.04 -15.43 -6.33
CA VAL A 53 14.77 -16.14 -5.07
C VAL A 53 13.27 -16.30 -4.80
N ILE A 54 12.43 -15.44 -5.38
CA ILE A 54 10.99 -15.38 -5.13
C ILE A 54 10.26 -16.74 -5.30
N PRO A 55 10.57 -17.60 -6.30
CA PRO A 55 9.98 -18.93 -6.42
C PRO A 55 10.05 -19.78 -5.16
N LEU A 56 11.09 -19.59 -4.34
CA LEU A 56 11.28 -20.37 -3.11
C LEU A 56 10.25 -20.03 -2.02
N TYR A 57 9.58 -18.88 -2.09
CA TYR A 57 8.55 -18.52 -1.12
C TYR A 57 7.32 -19.42 -1.17
N GLU A 58 7.00 -20.02 -2.32
CA GLU A 58 5.90 -20.99 -2.41
C GLU A 58 6.13 -22.17 -1.46
N GLN A 59 7.34 -22.73 -1.47
CA GLN A 59 7.73 -23.82 -0.60
C GLN A 59 7.93 -23.34 0.85
N ALA A 60 8.59 -22.19 1.06
CA ALA A 60 8.90 -21.69 2.40
C ALA A 60 7.65 -21.29 3.20
N LEU A 61 6.60 -20.83 2.52
CA LEU A 61 5.36 -20.36 3.15
C LEU A 61 4.20 -21.34 3.01
N GLN A 62 4.31 -22.30 2.09
CA GLN A 62 3.22 -23.21 1.71
C GLN A 62 1.98 -22.45 1.21
N ILE A 63 2.20 -21.36 0.48
CA ILE A 63 1.15 -20.56 -0.17
C ILE A 63 1.42 -20.56 -1.67
N PRO A 64 0.42 -20.88 -2.52
CA PRO A 64 0.58 -20.90 -3.96
C PRO A 64 1.15 -19.59 -4.51
N LEU A 65 2.14 -19.66 -5.39
CA LEU A 65 2.78 -18.49 -5.99
C LEU A 65 2.44 -18.36 -7.47
N TYR A 66 2.02 -17.16 -7.87
CA TYR A 66 1.73 -16.80 -9.24
C TYR A 66 2.67 -15.69 -9.69
N ARG A 67 3.31 -15.90 -10.83
CA ARG A 67 4.31 -14.99 -11.38
C ARG A 67 4.01 -14.63 -12.81
N GLN A 68 4.22 -13.36 -13.16
CA GLN A 68 4.17 -12.87 -14.54
C GLN A 68 5.30 -11.85 -14.78
N PRO A 69 5.81 -11.75 -16.02
CA PRO A 69 6.79 -10.73 -16.34
C PRO A 69 6.16 -9.33 -16.28
N ILE A 70 6.95 -8.33 -15.90
CA ILE A 70 6.59 -6.91 -16.03
C ILE A 70 6.60 -6.57 -17.52
N ILE A 71 5.49 -6.01 -17.99
CA ILE A 71 5.31 -5.48 -19.34
C ILE A 71 5.18 -3.97 -19.24
N GLY A 72 5.79 -3.24 -20.17
CA GLY A 72 5.70 -1.78 -20.23
C GLY A 72 6.79 -1.08 -19.41
N THR A 73 6.60 0.23 -19.21
CA THR A 73 7.50 1.10 -18.43
C THR A 73 6.68 2.05 -17.54
N ALA A 74 7.33 2.86 -16.70
CA ALA A 74 6.64 3.88 -15.90
C ALA A 74 6.16 5.04 -16.80
N VAL A 75 4.96 4.91 -17.37
CA VAL A 75 4.37 5.90 -18.29
C VAL A 75 3.63 6.99 -17.51
N GLN A 76 2.80 6.59 -16.55
CA GLN A 76 2.14 7.51 -15.63
C GLN A 76 3.05 7.70 -14.42
N THR A 77 3.60 8.90 -14.25
CA THR A 77 4.49 9.23 -13.13
C THR A 77 3.82 10.06 -12.03
N ALA A 78 2.58 10.50 -12.25
CA ALA A 78 1.82 11.29 -11.28
C ALA A 78 1.50 10.52 -9.98
N VAL A 79 1.30 11.27 -8.90
CA VAL A 79 0.92 10.77 -7.56
C VAL A 79 -0.47 10.11 -7.58
N SER A 80 -1.41 10.75 -8.27
CA SER A 80 -2.73 10.17 -8.56
C SER A 80 -2.64 9.32 -9.83
N TYR A 81 -3.10 8.08 -9.75
CA TYR A 81 -3.14 7.19 -10.90
C TYR A 81 -4.51 7.24 -11.57
N SER A 82 -4.54 7.58 -12.85
CA SER A 82 -5.68 7.38 -13.73
C SER A 82 -5.22 6.48 -14.88
N PRO A 83 -5.92 5.36 -15.16
CA PRO A 83 -5.57 4.52 -16.30
C PRO A 83 -5.73 5.37 -17.56
N VAL A 84 -4.63 5.64 -18.27
CA VAL A 84 -4.69 6.30 -19.57
C VAL A 84 -5.51 5.40 -20.49
N ASN A 85 -6.44 5.98 -21.26
CA ASN A 85 -7.41 5.36 -22.18
C ASN A 85 -6.92 4.11 -22.95
N THR A 86 -6.78 2.97 -22.28
CA THR A 86 -6.66 1.64 -22.91
C THR A 86 -8.04 1.06 -23.23
N LEU A 87 -9.11 1.67 -22.71
CA LEU A 87 -10.49 1.27 -22.96
C LEU A 87 -11.18 2.05 -24.09
N ALA A 88 -10.75 3.28 -24.42
CA ALA A 88 -11.40 4.08 -25.47
C ALA A 88 -11.14 3.53 -26.89
N ASP A 89 -10.00 2.88 -27.11
CA ASP A 89 -9.67 2.24 -28.40
C ASP A 89 -10.03 0.74 -28.46
N SER A 90 -10.52 0.15 -27.36
CA SER A 90 -10.99 -1.24 -27.35
C SER A 90 -12.38 -1.41 -28.00
N ALA A 91 -13.14 -0.32 -28.16
CA ALA A 91 -14.43 -0.35 -28.85
C ALA A 91 -14.29 -0.56 -30.38
N THR A 92 -13.10 -0.39 -30.96
CA THR A 92 -12.83 -0.59 -32.40
C THR A 92 -11.97 -1.83 -32.71
N LEU A 93 -11.42 -2.52 -31.71
CA LEU A 93 -10.65 -3.75 -31.89
C LEU A 93 -11.38 -4.96 -31.28
N LYS A 94 -12.20 -5.62 -32.09
CA LYS A 94 -12.72 -6.99 -31.85
C LYS A 94 -11.63 -8.08 -31.91
N SER A 95 -10.44 -7.80 -31.39
CA SER A 95 -9.39 -8.80 -31.24
C SER A 95 -9.02 -8.89 -29.78
N LYS A 96 -9.27 -10.06 -29.17
CA LYS A 96 -8.65 -10.43 -27.89
C LYS A 96 -7.16 -10.05 -27.98
N PRO A 97 -6.58 -9.40 -26.97
CA PRO A 97 -5.14 -9.18 -26.95
C PRO A 97 -4.47 -10.55 -27.04
N GLU A 98 -3.66 -10.76 -28.09
CA GLU A 98 -2.82 -11.95 -28.19
C GLU A 98 -1.83 -11.92 -27.03
N LEU A 99 -1.88 -12.98 -26.23
CA LEU A 99 -0.95 -13.24 -25.13
C LEU A 99 0.47 -13.35 -25.73
N GLY A 100 1.26 -12.26 -25.73
CA GLY A 100 2.64 -12.29 -26.19
C GLY A 100 3.21 -11.07 -26.92
N ARG A 101 2.41 -10.03 -27.26
CA ARG A 101 3.00 -8.75 -27.69
C ARG A 101 3.34 -7.88 -26.47
N LEU A 102 4.63 -7.72 -26.21
CA LEU A 102 5.16 -6.71 -25.31
C LEU A 102 4.82 -5.33 -25.90
N ASP A 103 3.80 -4.67 -25.36
CA ASP A 103 3.49 -3.29 -25.69
C ASP A 103 4.33 -2.38 -24.79
N HIS A 104 5.45 -1.87 -25.33
CA HIS A 104 6.33 -0.93 -24.63
C HIS A 104 5.68 0.45 -24.37
N GLY A 105 4.49 0.71 -24.92
CA GLY A 105 3.68 1.90 -24.62
C GLY A 105 2.75 1.74 -23.42
N ALA A 106 2.61 0.54 -22.86
CA ALA A 106 1.77 0.28 -21.69
C ALA A 106 2.47 0.67 -20.38
N ASP A 107 1.68 1.10 -19.40
CA ASP A 107 2.17 1.42 -18.05
C ASP A 107 2.45 0.13 -17.26
N GLU A 108 3.59 0.07 -16.56
CA GLU A 108 4.03 -1.11 -15.79
C GLU A 108 3.00 -1.57 -14.74
N THR A 109 2.15 -0.65 -14.25
CA THR A 109 1.05 -0.97 -13.33
C THR A 109 0.06 -1.97 -13.92
N GLU A 110 -0.21 -1.89 -15.22
CA GLU A 110 -1.23 -2.72 -15.87
C GLU A 110 -0.81 -4.19 -15.98
N SER A 111 0.47 -4.51 -15.77
CA SER A 111 0.94 -5.90 -15.61
C SER A 111 0.27 -6.62 -14.43
N LEU A 112 -0.24 -5.87 -13.45
CA LEU A 112 -0.92 -6.43 -12.29
C LEU A 112 -2.30 -7.01 -12.64
N VAL A 113 -2.97 -6.51 -13.68
CA VAL A 113 -4.31 -6.95 -14.10
C VAL A 113 -4.33 -8.43 -14.51
N PRO A 114 -3.57 -8.87 -15.55
CA PRO A 114 -3.61 -10.28 -15.97
C PRO A 114 -3.11 -11.24 -14.89
N LEU A 115 -2.21 -10.78 -13.99
CA LEU A 115 -1.75 -11.57 -12.85
C LEU A 115 -2.91 -11.83 -11.89
N LEU A 116 -3.60 -10.77 -11.46
CA LEU A 116 -4.69 -10.89 -10.50
C LEU A 116 -5.91 -11.62 -11.09
N GLU A 117 -6.25 -11.40 -12.36
CA GLU A 117 -7.30 -12.18 -13.03
C GLU A 117 -7.01 -13.68 -13.00
N SER A 118 -5.75 -14.08 -13.25
CA SER A 118 -5.34 -15.48 -13.18
C SER A 118 -5.44 -16.07 -11.77
N ILE A 119 -5.14 -15.26 -10.75
CA ILE A 119 -5.26 -15.65 -9.33
C ILE A 119 -6.73 -15.80 -8.94
N ILE A 120 -7.58 -14.82 -9.29
CA ILE A 120 -9.02 -14.84 -9.00
C ILE A 120 -9.68 -16.06 -9.66
N ALA A 121 -9.30 -16.39 -10.90
CA ALA A 121 -9.81 -17.56 -11.60
C ALA A 121 -9.49 -18.88 -10.87
N LYS A 122 -8.31 -18.98 -10.25
CA LYS A 122 -7.87 -20.17 -9.49
C LYS A 122 -8.32 -20.15 -8.03
N HIS A 123 -8.58 -18.97 -7.48
CA HIS A 123 -9.02 -18.73 -6.11
C HIS A 123 -10.26 -17.83 -6.09
N PRO A 124 -11.46 -18.35 -6.44
CA PRO A 124 -12.68 -17.54 -6.54
C PRO A 124 -13.13 -16.88 -5.23
N THR A 125 -12.58 -17.33 -4.09
CA THR A 125 -12.82 -16.72 -2.77
C THR A 125 -11.94 -15.51 -2.49
N ALA A 126 -10.97 -15.19 -3.36
CA ALA A 126 -10.13 -14.02 -3.23
C ALA A 126 -10.97 -12.75 -3.45
N ASN A 127 -11.06 -11.91 -2.43
CA ASN A 127 -11.86 -10.68 -2.42
C ASN A 127 -11.06 -9.43 -2.03
N ALA A 128 -9.75 -9.59 -1.82
CA ALA A 128 -8.86 -8.54 -1.36
C ALA A 128 -7.44 -8.76 -1.89
N ILE A 129 -6.68 -7.67 -1.97
CA ILE A 129 -5.24 -7.66 -2.26
C ILE A 129 -4.53 -6.86 -1.18
N SER A 130 -3.48 -7.43 -0.59
CA SER A 130 -2.62 -6.69 0.34
C SER A 130 -1.31 -6.30 -0.30
N THR A 131 -0.85 -5.08 -0.02
CA THR A 131 0.43 -4.55 -0.48
C THR A 131 1.34 -4.23 0.69
N GLY A 132 2.64 -4.16 0.40
CA GLY A 132 3.67 -3.74 1.35
C GLY A 132 4.02 -2.25 1.28
N ALA A 133 3.24 -1.41 0.58
CA ALA A 133 3.55 0.01 0.43
C ALA A 133 3.50 0.71 1.81
N ILE A 134 4.59 1.37 2.19
CA ILE A 134 4.73 1.97 3.53
C ILE A 134 4.43 3.47 3.47
N LEU A 135 5.20 4.24 2.69
CA LEU A 135 5.04 5.70 2.55
C LEU A 135 4.84 6.14 1.09
N SER A 136 5.07 5.25 0.12
CA SER A 136 4.85 5.53 -1.31
C SER A 136 3.38 5.69 -1.68
N THR A 137 2.92 6.94 -1.81
CA THR A 137 1.58 7.23 -2.35
C THR A 137 1.48 6.72 -3.80
N TYR A 138 2.58 6.80 -4.55
CA TYR A 138 2.68 6.35 -5.94
C TYR A 138 2.31 4.87 -6.09
N GLN A 139 2.92 4.00 -5.29
CA GLN A 139 2.67 2.56 -5.35
C GLN A 139 1.28 2.21 -4.82
N ARG A 140 0.85 2.85 -3.72
CA ARG A 140 -0.46 2.61 -3.11
C ARG A 140 -1.60 2.89 -4.09
N THR A 141 -1.63 4.07 -4.72
CA THR A 141 -2.75 4.47 -5.59
C THR A 141 -2.86 3.62 -6.85
N ARG A 142 -1.73 3.13 -7.38
CA ARG A 142 -1.67 2.19 -8.52
C ARG A 142 -2.31 0.85 -8.19
N VAL A 143 -1.92 0.23 -7.07
CA VAL A 143 -2.53 -1.04 -6.65
C VAL A 143 -4.01 -0.85 -6.29
N GLU A 144 -4.37 0.23 -5.61
CA GLU A 144 -5.77 0.56 -5.31
C GLU A 144 -6.61 0.67 -6.59
N SER A 145 -6.11 1.37 -7.62
CA SER A 145 -6.79 1.49 -8.91
C SER A 145 -7.03 0.13 -9.57
N VAL A 146 -6.02 -0.74 -9.63
CA VAL A 146 -6.16 -2.10 -10.17
C VAL A 146 -7.15 -2.92 -9.34
N ALA A 147 -7.00 -2.91 -8.01
CA ALA A 147 -7.85 -3.65 -7.08
C ALA A 147 -9.33 -3.29 -7.26
N LEU A 148 -9.64 -2.00 -7.27
CA LEU A 148 -11.01 -1.51 -7.42
C LEU A 148 -11.61 -1.86 -8.79
N ARG A 149 -10.84 -1.81 -9.88
CA ARG A 149 -11.29 -2.25 -11.22
C ARG A 149 -11.63 -3.74 -11.25
N LEU A 150 -10.92 -4.56 -10.49
CA LEU A 150 -11.16 -6.00 -10.38
C LEU A 150 -12.14 -6.39 -9.27
N GLY A 151 -12.74 -5.42 -8.57
CA GLY A 151 -13.67 -5.67 -7.47
C GLY A 151 -13.02 -6.24 -6.21
N LEU A 152 -11.70 -6.10 -6.06
CA LEU A 152 -10.96 -6.49 -4.86
C LEU A 152 -10.87 -5.33 -3.86
N THR A 153 -10.88 -5.66 -2.57
CA THR A 153 -10.60 -4.72 -1.49
C THR A 153 -9.08 -4.51 -1.36
N PRO A 154 -8.55 -3.28 -1.52
CA PRO A 154 -7.14 -3.01 -1.25
C PRO A 154 -6.87 -2.96 0.26
N LEU A 155 -5.86 -3.69 0.73
CA LEU A 155 -5.42 -3.75 2.13
C LEU A 155 -4.01 -3.18 2.28
N GLY A 156 -3.93 -1.92 2.72
CA GLY A 156 -2.68 -1.19 2.96
C GLY A 156 -2.29 -1.13 4.44
N PHE A 157 -2.13 -2.28 5.11
CA PHE A 157 -1.85 -2.30 6.57
C PHE A 157 -0.55 -1.60 6.98
N LEU A 158 0.42 -1.50 6.09
CA LEU A 158 1.69 -0.82 6.36
C LEU A 158 1.69 0.65 5.96
N TRP A 159 0.60 1.13 5.36
CA TRP A 159 0.50 2.52 4.92
C TRP A 159 0.60 3.47 6.12
N GLN A 160 1.57 4.39 6.08
CA GLN A 160 1.87 5.34 7.15
C GLN A 160 2.21 4.67 8.51
N TYR A 161 2.55 3.39 8.51
CA TYR A 161 2.78 2.64 9.74
C TYR A 161 3.82 3.27 10.69
N PRO A 162 4.98 3.81 10.22
CA PRO A 162 5.96 4.44 11.10
C PRO A 162 5.47 5.71 11.82
N VAL A 163 4.42 6.38 11.32
CA VAL A 163 3.85 7.56 11.96
C VAL A 163 2.72 7.21 12.95
N LEU A 164 2.34 5.95 13.05
CA LEU A 164 1.32 5.48 14.00
C LEU A 164 1.94 5.28 15.39
N PRO A 165 1.28 5.73 16.48
CA PRO A 165 1.80 5.63 17.84
C PRO A 165 2.30 4.22 18.22
N PRO A 166 3.45 4.08 18.92
CA PRO A 166 4.28 5.15 19.50
C PRO A 166 5.12 5.95 18.49
N GLY A 167 5.15 5.54 17.22
CA GLY A 167 5.63 6.31 16.07
C GLY A 167 7.09 6.78 16.13
N SER A 168 7.97 6.05 15.44
CA SER A 168 9.35 6.49 15.20
C SER A 168 9.80 6.11 13.79
N GLN A 169 10.86 6.73 13.27
CA GLN A 169 11.39 6.41 11.94
C GLN A 169 11.79 4.93 11.79
N SER A 170 12.18 4.27 12.88
CA SER A 170 12.58 2.86 12.92
C SER A 170 11.54 1.91 13.53
N SER A 171 10.43 2.42 14.06
CA SER A 171 9.40 1.61 14.75
C SER A 171 8.90 0.43 13.91
N LEU A 172 8.81 0.57 12.60
CA LEU A 172 8.47 -0.53 11.71
C LEU A 172 9.53 -1.65 11.73
N LEU A 173 10.81 -1.32 11.71
CA LEU A 173 11.89 -2.29 11.77
C LEU A 173 11.99 -2.94 13.16
N GLU A 174 11.74 -2.17 14.22
CA GLU A 174 11.64 -2.69 15.59
C GLU A 174 10.51 -3.71 15.72
N ASP A 175 9.34 -3.44 15.13
CA ASP A 175 8.23 -4.40 15.09
C ASP A 175 8.51 -5.61 14.19
N MET A 176 9.29 -5.44 13.12
CA MET A 176 9.76 -6.57 12.32
C MET A 176 10.74 -7.46 13.10
N GLU A 177 11.60 -6.85 13.93
CA GLU A 177 12.51 -7.57 14.85
C GLU A 177 11.72 -8.34 15.91
N SER A 178 10.67 -7.73 16.50
CA SER A 178 9.88 -8.35 17.58
C SER A 178 9.15 -9.62 17.12
N VAL A 179 8.73 -9.67 15.85
CA VAL A 179 8.12 -10.86 15.24
C VAL A 179 9.15 -11.81 14.63
N GLY A 180 10.45 -11.52 14.75
CA GLY A 180 11.52 -12.40 14.27
C GLY A 180 11.67 -12.46 12.75
N LEU A 181 11.34 -11.39 12.02
CA LEU A 181 11.64 -11.32 10.58
C LEU A 181 13.14 -11.14 10.34
N ASP A 182 13.69 -11.95 9.43
CA ASP A 182 15.06 -11.84 8.95
C ASP A 182 15.08 -11.23 7.54
N ALA A 183 15.19 -9.91 7.48
CA ALA A 183 15.17 -9.13 6.25
C ALA A 183 16.60 -8.68 5.86
N ARG A 184 17.18 -9.37 4.88
CA ARG A 184 18.57 -9.16 4.43
C ARG A 184 18.64 -8.02 3.41
N LEU A 185 19.56 -7.08 3.61
CA LEU A 185 19.84 -6.04 2.62
C LEU A 185 20.45 -6.68 1.37
N ILE A 186 19.82 -6.48 0.22
CA ILE A 186 20.25 -7.04 -1.08
C ILE A 186 20.65 -5.98 -2.10
N LYS A 187 20.32 -4.71 -1.85
CA LYS A 187 20.76 -3.56 -2.64
C LYS A 187 20.94 -2.36 -1.73
N VAL A 188 21.89 -1.51 -2.04
CA VAL A 188 22.09 -0.18 -1.47
C VAL A 188 22.27 0.81 -2.62
N ALA A 189 21.61 1.97 -2.54
CA ALA A 189 21.64 3.01 -3.57
C ALA A 189 21.59 4.42 -2.96
N SER A 190 22.27 4.62 -1.83
CA SER A 190 22.35 5.91 -1.14
C SER A 190 23.78 6.26 -0.78
N GLY A 191 24.15 7.55 -0.85
CA GLY A 191 25.49 8.02 -0.48
C GLY A 191 25.89 7.74 0.97
N GLY A 192 24.94 7.39 1.84
CA GLY A 192 25.19 6.97 3.22
C GLY A 192 25.38 5.47 3.43
N LEU A 193 24.99 4.62 2.46
CA LEU A 193 24.97 3.17 2.60
C LEU A 193 25.94 2.53 1.59
N ASP A 194 26.98 1.88 2.11
CA ASP A 194 27.97 1.18 1.29
C ASP A 194 27.70 -0.34 1.21
N GLU A 195 28.49 -1.05 0.40
CA GLU A 195 28.34 -2.49 0.19
C GLU A 195 28.51 -3.34 1.46
N SER A 196 29.11 -2.80 2.52
CA SER A 196 29.28 -3.56 3.76
C SER A 196 27.97 -3.81 4.49
N PHE A 197 26.90 -3.10 4.13
CA PHE A 197 25.54 -3.37 4.63
C PHE A 197 24.90 -4.60 3.99
N LEU A 198 25.36 -5.01 2.79
CA LEU A 198 24.78 -6.13 2.08
C LEU A 198 24.83 -7.41 2.93
N TRP A 199 23.75 -8.18 2.85
CA TRP A 199 23.50 -9.41 3.61
C TRP A 199 23.34 -9.24 5.14
N GLN A 200 23.35 -8.02 5.67
CA GLN A 200 22.99 -7.79 7.08
C GLN A 200 21.45 -7.77 7.25
N ASN A 201 20.96 -8.25 8.40
CA ASN A 201 19.53 -8.14 8.73
C ASN A 201 19.20 -6.70 9.13
N VAL A 202 18.45 -5.99 8.29
CA VAL A 202 18.09 -4.58 8.50
C VAL A 202 17.30 -4.36 9.79
N ALA A 203 16.50 -5.33 10.22
CA ALA A 203 15.69 -5.24 11.42
C ALA A 203 16.49 -5.47 12.71
N SER A 204 17.75 -5.89 12.64
CA SER A 204 18.54 -6.09 13.85
C SER A 204 19.00 -4.76 14.47
N LYS A 205 18.89 -4.61 15.80
CA LYS A 205 19.30 -3.37 16.52
C LYS A 205 20.66 -2.77 16.13
N PRO A 206 21.74 -3.55 15.90
CA PRO A 206 23.01 -2.99 15.47
C PRO A 206 22.95 -2.37 14.07
N VAL A 207 22.21 -3.00 13.16
CA VAL A 207 22.10 -2.58 11.76
C VAL A 207 21.15 -1.40 11.64
N MET A 208 19.99 -1.44 12.32
CA MET A 208 19.05 -0.31 12.39
C MET A 208 19.77 0.99 12.79
N ARG A 209 20.51 0.98 13.92
CA ARG A 209 21.30 2.14 14.38
C ARG A 209 22.40 2.57 13.42
N ARG A 210 22.89 1.64 12.59
CA ARG A 210 23.92 1.95 11.60
C ARG A 210 23.28 2.61 10.37
N VAL A 211 22.16 2.09 9.90
CA VAL A 211 21.35 2.67 8.83
C VAL A 211 20.90 4.07 9.25
N GLU A 212 20.24 4.24 10.39
CA GLU A 212 19.81 5.54 10.92
C GLU A 212 20.93 6.59 10.90
N ARG A 213 22.13 6.26 11.39
CA ARG A 213 23.27 7.17 11.36
C ARG A 213 23.74 7.51 9.95
N SER A 214 23.72 6.52 9.05
CA SER A 214 24.13 6.66 7.67
C SER A 214 23.16 7.55 6.86
N VAL A 215 21.86 7.30 6.96
CA VAL A 215 20.86 8.09 6.23
C VAL A 215 20.62 9.45 6.87
N LYS A 216 20.74 9.62 8.20
CA LYS A 216 20.61 10.95 8.85
C LYS A 216 21.60 11.99 8.32
N ARG A 217 22.74 11.57 7.77
CA ARG A 217 23.73 12.48 7.18
C ARG A 217 23.25 13.14 5.88
N PHE A 218 22.32 12.50 5.17
CA PHE A 218 21.88 12.90 3.83
C PHE A 218 20.36 13.01 3.67
N GLY A 219 19.58 12.47 4.61
CA GLY A 219 18.13 12.44 4.61
C GLY A 219 17.51 13.55 5.45
N THR A 220 16.19 13.67 5.33
CA THR A 220 15.33 14.59 6.07
C THR A 220 14.50 13.83 7.09
N ASP A 221 14.21 14.45 8.24
CA ASP A 221 13.42 13.76 9.25
C ASP A 221 12.01 13.43 8.73
N GLY A 222 11.69 12.14 8.66
CA GLY A 222 10.36 11.64 8.29
C GLY A 222 10.17 11.30 6.81
N ASP A 223 11.22 11.33 5.98
CA ASP A 223 11.15 10.93 4.57
C ASP A 223 11.09 9.40 4.35
N GLY A 224 11.34 8.61 5.39
CA GLY A 224 11.32 7.14 5.31
C GLY A 224 12.65 6.52 4.86
N ALA A 225 13.75 7.28 4.77
CA ALA A 225 15.04 6.75 4.34
C ALA A 225 15.56 5.61 5.25
N VAL A 226 15.23 5.65 6.55
CA VAL A 226 15.57 4.60 7.53
C VAL A 226 14.95 3.24 7.18
N ILE A 227 13.79 3.25 6.51
CA ILE A 227 13.04 2.05 6.11
C ILE A 227 13.15 1.75 4.61
N GLY A 228 13.99 2.51 3.88
CA GLY A 228 14.29 2.28 2.46
C GLY A 228 13.22 2.79 1.49
N GLU A 229 12.35 3.71 1.91
CA GLU A 229 11.27 4.24 1.05
C GLU A 229 11.79 4.98 -0.20
N GLY A 230 12.86 5.76 -0.07
CA GLY A 230 13.44 6.51 -1.19
C GLY A 230 14.28 5.64 -2.14
N GLY A 231 14.24 4.31 -1.97
CA GLY A 231 15.08 3.37 -2.71
C GLY A 231 16.51 3.29 -2.17
N GLU A 232 16.75 3.76 -0.93
CA GLU A 232 18.09 3.75 -0.31
C GLU A 232 18.65 2.33 -0.20
N PHE A 233 17.77 1.35 -0.01
CA PHE A 233 18.10 -0.06 -0.01
C PHE A 233 16.88 -0.92 -0.37
N GLU A 234 17.15 -2.14 -0.82
CA GLU A 234 16.13 -3.17 -1.00
C GLU A 234 16.45 -4.38 -0.11
N THR A 235 15.42 -5.15 0.25
CA THR A 235 15.57 -6.31 1.14
C THR A 235 15.01 -7.60 0.56
N LEU A 236 15.53 -8.72 1.05
CA LEU A 236 15.03 -10.06 0.83
C LEU A 236 14.79 -10.72 2.19
N VAL A 237 13.56 -11.14 2.46
CA VAL A 237 13.26 -11.83 3.73
C VAL A 237 13.57 -13.31 3.60
N ILE A 238 14.56 -13.79 4.35
CA ILE A 238 15.01 -15.19 4.25
C ILE A 238 14.37 -16.08 5.31
N ASP A 239 13.89 -15.50 6.40
CA ASP A 239 13.21 -16.21 7.48
C ASP A 239 12.23 -15.28 8.21
N GLY A 240 11.34 -15.87 9.00
CA GLY A 240 10.34 -15.15 9.77
C GLY A 240 9.67 -16.04 10.81
N PRO A 241 8.59 -15.57 11.43
CA PRO A 241 7.90 -16.32 12.48
C PRO A 241 7.19 -17.57 11.95
N GLU A 242 7.00 -18.58 12.79
CA GLU A 242 6.45 -19.88 12.41
C GLU A 242 4.99 -19.83 11.94
N SER A 243 4.19 -18.84 12.34
CA SER A 243 2.82 -18.69 11.80
C SER A 243 2.83 -18.54 10.27
N LEU A 244 3.88 -17.93 9.72
CA LEU A 244 4.04 -17.63 8.30
C LEU A 244 5.12 -18.48 7.62
N PHE A 245 6.35 -18.49 8.14
CA PHE A 245 7.49 -19.17 7.54
C PHE A 245 7.61 -20.61 8.06
N LYS A 246 7.18 -21.57 7.22
CA LYS A 246 7.31 -23.02 7.45
C LYS A 246 8.71 -23.54 7.13
N GLY A 247 9.43 -22.84 6.25
CA GLY A 247 10.84 -23.05 5.98
C GLY A 247 11.58 -21.72 5.87
N ARG A 248 12.90 -21.77 6.03
CA ARG A 248 13.80 -20.63 5.79
C ARG A 248 14.52 -20.79 4.46
N ILE A 249 14.90 -19.69 3.84
CA ILE A 249 15.69 -19.67 2.61
C ILE A 249 17.18 -19.57 3.00
N GLU A 250 17.97 -20.58 2.64
CA GLU A 250 19.41 -20.60 2.84
C GLU A 250 20.15 -20.19 1.58
N ILE A 251 21.02 -19.19 1.73
CA ILE A 251 21.94 -18.71 0.68
C ILE A 251 23.34 -18.70 1.28
N GLN A 252 24.24 -19.51 0.71
CA GLN A 252 25.61 -19.61 1.19
C GLN A 252 26.45 -18.44 0.65
N GLU A 253 27.62 -18.21 1.24
CA GLU A 253 28.49 -17.09 0.88
C GLU A 253 29.01 -17.17 -0.55
N GLN A 254 29.41 -18.36 -0.98
CA GLN A 254 29.81 -18.64 -2.35
C GLN A 254 28.68 -18.52 -3.37
N ASP A 255 27.42 -18.47 -2.91
CA ASP A 255 26.23 -18.41 -3.76
C ASP A 255 25.67 -16.99 -3.89
N ARG A 256 26.40 -15.98 -3.41
CA ARG A 256 26.08 -14.55 -3.57
C ARG A 256 27.29 -13.78 -4.06
N ARG A 257 27.08 -12.84 -4.98
CA ARG A 257 28.14 -11.98 -5.53
C ARG A 257 27.68 -10.52 -5.49
N ILE A 258 28.55 -9.63 -5.03
CA ILE A 258 28.31 -8.18 -5.09
C ILE A 258 28.52 -7.71 -6.53
N VAL A 259 27.50 -7.05 -7.07
CA VAL A 259 27.53 -6.32 -8.34
C VAL A 259 27.50 -4.83 -8.00
N ARG A 260 28.45 -4.07 -8.55
CA ARG A 260 28.54 -2.62 -8.34
C ARG A 260 28.02 -1.92 -9.58
N GLU A 261 27.17 -0.93 -9.37
CA GLU A 261 26.60 -0.10 -10.43
C GLU A 261 27.17 1.32 -10.37
N GLY A 262 26.87 2.11 -11.41
CA GLY A 262 27.19 3.53 -11.42
C GLY A 262 26.50 4.28 -10.26
N GLY A 263 27.06 5.43 -9.86
CA GLY A 263 26.43 6.29 -8.85
C GLY A 263 26.58 5.82 -7.40
N GLY A 264 27.42 4.81 -7.13
CA GLY A 264 27.67 4.31 -5.77
C GLY A 264 26.66 3.27 -5.29
N ALA A 265 25.81 2.76 -6.19
CA ALA A 265 24.89 1.67 -5.90
C ALA A 265 25.59 0.29 -5.98
N ALA A 266 25.15 -0.65 -5.17
CA ALA A 266 25.61 -2.03 -5.18
C ALA A 266 24.49 -2.98 -4.78
N TRP A 267 24.45 -4.18 -5.38
CA TRP A 267 23.46 -5.20 -5.09
C TRP A 267 24.03 -6.62 -5.09
N LEU A 268 23.26 -7.57 -4.54
CA LEU A 268 23.63 -8.98 -4.44
C LEU A 268 22.99 -9.80 -5.57
N ARG A 269 23.83 -10.31 -6.46
CA ARG A 269 23.44 -11.38 -7.38
C ARG A 269 23.45 -12.71 -6.65
N ILE A 270 22.27 -13.31 -6.53
CA ILE A 270 22.08 -14.62 -5.89
C ILE A 270 22.15 -15.71 -6.96
N LEU A 271 23.13 -16.60 -6.83
CA LEU A 271 23.40 -17.70 -7.77
C LEU A 271 22.61 -18.95 -7.41
N ARG A 272 22.57 -19.30 -6.12
CA ARG A 272 21.84 -20.46 -5.61
C ARG A 272 21.20 -20.14 -4.27
N ALA A 273 20.00 -20.67 -4.08
CA ALA A 273 19.25 -20.59 -2.85
C ALA A 273 18.45 -21.88 -2.69
N ARG A 274 18.15 -22.29 -1.45
CA ARG A 274 17.29 -23.44 -1.18
C ARG A 274 16.40 -23.19 0.03
N VAL A 275 15.27 -23.89 0.10
CA VAL A 275 14.42 -23.88 1.29
C VAL A 275 14.83 -25.01 2.23
N VAL A 276 14.96 -24.69 3.52
CA VAL A 276 15.10 -25.66 4.60
C VAL A 276 13.88 -25.55 5.51
N MET A 277 13.08 -26.62 5.57
CA MET A 277 11.88 -26.66 6.39
C MET A 277 12.24 -26.65 7.88
N LYS A 278 11.46 -25.91 8.67
CA LYS A 278 11.60 -25.89 10.12
C LYS A 278 10.96 -27.14 10.71
N THR A 279 11.57 -27.65 11.78
CA THR A 279 10.89 -28.59 12.67
C THR A 279 9.82 -27.84 13.45
N LEU A 280 8.61 -28.38 13.52
CA LEU A 280 7.52 -27.82 14.32
C LEU A 280 7.97 -27.69 15.78
N GLY A 281 8.18 -26.45 16.23
CA GLY A 281 8.48 -26.11 17.61
C GLY A 281 7.22 -25.70 18.37
N GLU A 282 7.39 -25.36 19.65
CA GLU A 282 6.36 -24.63 20.37
C GLU A 282 6.22 -23.23 19.74
N THR A 283 5.05 -22.93 19.19
CA THR A 283 4.73 -21.60 18.66
C THR A 283 4.87 -20.58 19.77
N THR A 284 5.93 -19.77 19.73
CA THR A 284 6.05 -18.58 20.57
C THR A 284 4.99 -17.57 20.15
N GLU A 285 4.29 -17.00 21.12
CA GLU A 285 3.30 -15.96 20.88
C GLU A 285 3.98 -14.75 20.24
N GLU A 286 3.69 -14.49 18.96
CA GLU A 286 4.35 -13.41 18.23
C GLU A 286 3.70 -12.08 18.60
N ASP A 287 4.53 -11.13 19.02
CA ASP A 287 4.11 -9.76 19.37
C ASP A 287 4.09 -8.88 18.11
N CYS A 288 3.14 -9.17 17.21
CA CYS A 288 2.85 -8.33 16.06
C CYS A 288 1.95 -7.17 16.50
N ARG A 289 2.55 -6.01 16.77
CA ARG A 289 1.83 -4.80 17.16
C ARG A 289 0.74 -4.46 16.13
N ILE A 290 -0.49 -4.28 16.59
CA ILE A 290 -1.60 -3.76 15.77
C ILE A 290 -1.86 -2.33 16.23
N PRO A 291 -1.67 -1.31 15.37
CA PRO A 291 -2.00 0.06 15.71
C PRO A 291 -3.45 0.21 16.17
N THR A 292 -3.68 1.02 17.20
CA THR A 292 -5.03 1.29 17.68
C THR A 292 -5.80 2.14 16.67
N LEU A 293 -7.11 1.90 16.57
CA LEU A 293 -8.00 2.63 15.64
C LEU A 293 -7.95 4.15 15.85
N LEU A 294 -7.91 4.60 17.12
CA LEU A 294 -7.86 6.01 17.47
C LEU A 294 -6.49 6.36 18.05
N SER A 295 -5.98 7.52 17.67
CA SER A 295 -4.81 8.11 18.33
C SER A 295 -5.15 8.51 19.78
N PRO A 296 -4.16 8.67 20.67
CA PRO A 296 -4.41 9.12 22.05
C PRO A 296 -5.27 10.39 22.12
N LYS A 297 -5.02 11.36 21.24
CA LYS A 297 -5.82 12.59 21.12
C LYS A 297 -7.29 12.29 20.82
N PHE A 298 -7.57 11.41 19.86
CA PHE A 298 -8.94 11.07 19.49
C PHE A 298 -9.63 10.16 20.51
N ASN A 299 -8.88 9.34 21.25
CA ASN A 299 -9.42 8.63 22.41
C ASN A 299 -9.90 9.61 23.48
N THR A 300 -9.12 10.64 23.80
CA THR A 300 -9.56 11.70 24.74
C THR A 300 -10.81 12.41 24.24
N VAL A 301 -10.89 12.73 22.95
CA VAL A 301 -12.11 13.34 22.36
C VAL A 301 -13.30 12.40 22.50
N LEU A 302 -13.13 11.11 22.21
CA LEU A 302 -14.19 10.11 22.34
C LEU A 302 -14.65 9.96 23.80
N GLU A 303 -13.73 10.00 24.75
CA GLU A 303 -14.05 9.96 26.19
C GLU A 303 -14.88 11.16 26.62
N VAL A 304 -14.52 12.38 26.21
CA VAL A 304 -15.28 13.60 26.49
C VAL A 304 -16.69 13.51 25.87
N LEU A 305 -16.80 13.07 24.62
CA LEU A 305 -18.11 12.90 23.96
C LEU A 305 -18.98 11.87 24.68
N LYS A 306 -18.38 10.76 25.17
CA LYS A 306 -19.11 9.76 25.96
C LYS A 306 -19.57 10.32 27.30
N SER A 307 -18.73 11.08 28.01
CA SER A 307 -19.12 11.68 29.29
C SER A 307 -20.23 12.71 29.14
N ASP A 308 -20.19 13.54 28.09
CA ASP A 308 -21.25 14.53 27.82
C ASP A 308 -22.59 13.84 27.51
N LEU A 309 -22.55 12.70 26.80
CA LEU A 309 -23.74 11.87 26.52
C LEU A 309 -24.28 11.15 27.77
N GLU A 310 -23.41 10.73 28.68
CA GLU A 310 -23.80 10.14 29.97
C GLU A 310 -24.45 11.18 30.90
N VAL A 311 -23.92 12.41 30.94
CA VAL A 311 -24.53 13.54 31.67
C VAL A 311 -25.87 13.94 31.06
N ALA A 312 -26.03 13.82 29.74
CA ALA A 312 -27.30 14.03 29.04
C ALA A 312 -28.29 12.84 29.11
N GLY A 313 -27.97 11.77 29.88
CA GLY A 313 -28.89 10.66 30.14
C GLY A 313 -29.15 9.70 28.96
N THR A 314 -28.33 9.74 27.89
CA THR A 314 -28.57 8.93 26.68
C THR A 314 -27.60 7.75 26.60
N ARG A 315 -28.01 6.57 27.09
CA ARG A 315 -27.23 5.32 26.96
C ARG A 315 -27.30 4.77 25.53
N ILE A 316 -26.18 4.71 24.81
CA ILE A 316 -26.06 3.93 23.58
C ILE A 316 -25.63 2.51 23.94
N THR A 317 -26.54 1.54 23.78
CA THR A 317 -26.18 0.11 23.82
C THR A 317 -25.51 -0.25 22.49
N VAL A 318 -24.22 -0.56 22.55
CA VAL A 318 -23.49 -1.13 21.41
C VAL A 318 -23.90 -2.60 21.28
N GLY A 319 -24.98 -2.83 20.53
CA GLY A 319 -25.52 -4.18 20.27
C GLY A 319 -26.73 -4.15 19.34
N LEU A 320 -26.52 -4.63 18.11
CA LEU A 320 -27.48 -5.00 17.06
C LEU A 320 -28.87 -4.29 16.98
N THR A 321 -29.07 -3.62 15.84
CA THR A 321 -30.31 -3.61 15.01
C THR A 321 -31.55 -2.80 15.42
N LYS A 322 -31.52 -1.90 16.41
CA LYS A 322 -32.60 -0.90 16.54
C LYS A 322 -32.06 0.49 16.83
N THR A 323 -32.30 1.39 15.88
CA THR A 323 -32.07 2.84 15.98
C THR A 323 -32.80 3.40 17.19
N PRO A 324 -32.10 3.94 18.21
CA PRO A 324 -32.73 4.81 19.18
C PRO A 324 -32.82 6.22 18.56
N THR A 325 -34.00 6.80 18.60
CA THR A 325 -34.26 8.18 18.22
C THR A 325 -33.54 9.08 19.21
N ILE A 326 -32.43 9.71 18.77
CA ILE A 326 -31.69 10.70 19.56
C ILE A 326 -32.54 11.98 19.61
N SER A 327 -33.20 12.23 20.73
CA SER A 327 -33.84 13.51 21.01
C SER A 327 -32.95 14.31 21.96
N ASN A 328 -32.60 15.52 21.52
CA ASN A 328 -32.20 16.69 22.32
C ASN A 328 -30.73 16.85 22.75
N ALA A 329 -29.79 16.50 21.88
CA ALA A 329 -28.52 17.23 21.78
C ALA A 329 -28.14 17.38 20.29
N GLN A 330 -28.83 18.28 19.59
CA GLN A 330 -28.37 18.69 18.26
C GLN A 330 -27.09 19.51 18.44
N HIS A 331 -25.94 18.85 18.51
CA HIS A 331 -24.71 19.45 18.01
C HIS A 331 -24.88 19.57 16.49
N HIS A 332 -25.62 20.59 16.06
CA HIS A 332 -25.57 21.03 14.69
C HIS A 332 -24.10 21.35 14.41
N ILE A 333 -23.50 20.69 13.41
CA ILE A 333 -22.30 21.22 12.78
C ILE A 333 -22.76 22.57 12.21
N GLN A 334 -22.55 23.63 12.98
CA GLN A 334 -22.84 24.98 12.51
C GLN A 334 -21.94 25.19 11.31
N SER A 335 -22.55 25.35 10.13
CA SER A 335 -21.86 25.82 8.93
C SER A 335 -21.04 27.04 9.34
N PRO A 336 -19.70 27.03 9.22
CA PRO A 336 -18.94 28.24 9.40
C PRO A 336 -19.47 29.22 8.36
N SER A 337 -19.92 30.38 8.83
CA SER A 337 -20.10 31.55 7.97
C SER A 337 -18.84 31.71 7.13
N PHE A 338 -19.00 32.02 5.85
CA PHE A 338 -17.94 32.38 4.92
C PHE A 338 -16.84 33.17 5.64
N LYS A 339 -15.71 32.52 5.95
CA LYS A 339 -14.53 33.18 6.51
C LYS A 339 -13.55 33.31 5.38
N GLU A 340 -13.63 34.45 4.71
CA GLU A 340 -12.63 34.87 3.75
C GLU A 340 -11.37 35.24 4.56
N GLN A 341 -10.46 34.27 4.72
CA GLN A 341 -9.05 34.61 4.84
C GLN A 341 -8.57 34.84 3.41
N GLU A 342 -7.82 35.91 3.17
CA GLU A 342 -7.54 36.55 1.86
C GLU A 342 -7.04 35.64 0.71
N SER A 343 -6.89 34.32 0.91
CA SER A 343 -6.52 33.34 -0.11
C SER A 343 -7.23 31.97 -0.05
N LEU A 344 -8.12 31.69 0.93
CA LEU A 344 -8.76 30.38 1.11
C LEU A 344 -10.26 30.49 1.39
N ILE A 345 -11.06 29.68 0.69
CA ILE A 345 -12.52 29.58 0.85
C ILE A 345 -12.86 28.24 1.47
N HIS A 346 -13.63 28.26 2.56
CA HIS A 346 -14.10 27.05 3.25
C HIS A 346 -15.60 26.84 3.08
N TRP A 347 -16.00 25.62 2.68
CA TRP A 347 -17.40 25.21 2.58
C TRP A 347 -17.68 23.98 3.45
N THR A 348 -18.82 24.00 4.14
CA THR A 348 -19.33 22.86 4.92
C THR A 348 -20.76 22.55 4.48
N PRO A 349 -20.95 21.98 3.28
CA PRO A 349 -22.28 21.61 2.81
C PRO A 349 -22.78 20.42 3.65
N SER A 350 -24.05 20.46 4.05
CA SER A 350 -24.72 19.38 4.76
C SER A 350 -26.04 19.07 4.07
N PRO A 351 -26.49 17.79 4.05
CA PRO A 351 -27.80 17.47 3.49
C PRO A 351 -28.87 18.25 4.25
N ALA A 352 -29.72 18.98 3.53
CA ALA A 352 -30.89 19.62 4.13
C ALA A 352 -31.73 18.59 4.91
N GLU A 353 -32.43 19.00 5.96
CA GLU A 353 -33.23 18.09 6.79
C GLU A 353 -34.23 17.25 5.97
N THR A 354 -34.74 17.82 4.88
CA THR A 354 -35.63 17.14 3.92
C THR A 354 -34.97 16.00 3.13
N LEU A 355 -33.64 15.95 3.06
CA LEU A 355 -32.86 14.94 2.34
C LEU A 355 -32.36 13.81 3.25
N GLN A 356 -32.60 13.87 4.57
CA GLN A 356 -32.18 12.83 5.51
C GLN A 356 -32.87 11.48 5.28
N ALA A 357 -34.02 11.47 4.59
CA ALA A 357 -34.75 10.26 4.20
C ALA A 357 -34.23 9.61 2.91
N LEU A 358 -33.32 10.26 2.17
CA LEU A 358 -32.75 9.73 0.93
C LEU A 358 -31.61 8.76 1.20
N SER A 359 -31.30 7.92 0.21
CA SER A 359 -30.13 7.04 0.26
C SER A 359 -28.83 7.85 0.33
N VAL A 360 -27.78 7.25 0.89
CA VAL A 360 -26.47 7.92 1.02
C VAL A 360 -25.90 8.32 -0.35
N THR A 361 -26.17 7.55 -1.40
CA THR A 361 -25.78 7.87 -2.78
C THR A 361 -26.50 9.10 -3.34
N GLU A 362 -27.79 9.26 -3.05
CA GLU A 362 -28.57 10.43 -3.46
C GLU A 362 -28.13 11.69 -2.69
N GLN A 363 -27.90 11.56 -1.37
CA GLN A 363 -27.34 12.64 -0.56
C GLN A 363 -25.97 13.08 -1.10
N ALA A 364 -25.08 12.13 -1.40
CA ALA A 364 -23.77 12.42 -1.99
C ALA A 364 -23.89 13.11 -3.36
N THR A 365 -24.80 12.65 -4.22
CA THR A 365 -25.06 13.27 -5.54
C THR A 365 -25.51 14.71 -5.39
N SER A 366 -26.42 14.97 -4.46
CA SER A 366 -26.90 16.33 -4.17
C SER A 366 -25.77 17.24 -3.68
N LEU A 367 -24.95 16.78 -2.72
CA LEU A 367 -23.83 17.55 -2.19
C LEU A 367 -22.77 17.85 -3.27
N VAL A 368 -22.47 16.88 -4.13
CA VAL A 368 -21.55 17.08 -5.26
C VAL A 368 -22.10 18.13 -6.24
N SER A 369 -23.40 18.10 -6.52
CA SER A 369 -24.05 19.11 -7.35
C SER A 369 -23.98 20.51 -6.71
N GLU A 370 -24.18 20.60 -5.40
CA GLU A 370 -24.06 21.86 -4.66
C GLU A 370 -22.63 22.41 -4.71
N ILE A 371 -21.62 21.56 -4.53
CA ILE A 371 -20.20 21.96 -4.65
C ILE A 371 -19.91 22.48 -6.05
N ARG A 372 -20.42 21.83 -7.12
CA ARG A 372 -20.27 22.33 -8.51
C ARG A 372 -20.86 23.72 -8.67
N GLN A 373 -22.06 23.95 -8.15
CA GLN A 373 -22.73 25.24 -8.26
C GLN A 373 -21.94 26.33 -7.52
N ARG A 374 -21.40 26.02 -6.33
CA ARG A 374 -20.56 26.95 -5.57
C ARG A 374 -19.27 27.29 -6.30
N LEU A 375 -18.58 26.30 -6.91
CA LEU A 375 -17.39 26.54 -7.74
C LEU A 375 -17.71 27.48 -8.90
N GLN A 376 -18.80 27.23 -9.63
CA GLN A 376 -19.23 28.08 -10.75
C GLN A 376 -19.53 29.51 -10.29
N ASN A 377 -20.26 29.68 -9.19
CA ASN A 377 -20.60 31.00 -8.64
C ASN A 377 -19.35 31.79 -8.17
N SER A 378 -18.30 31.09 -7.76
CA SER A 378 -17.03 31.68 -7.34
C SER A 378 -16.00 31.77 -8.47
N SER A 379 -16.37 31.44 -9.72
CA SER A 379 -15.44 31.36 -10.87
C SER A 379 -14.22 30.44 -10.64
N LEU A 380 -14.38 29.39 -9.84
CA LEU A 380 -13.34 28.40 -9.51
C LEU A 380 -13.53 27.10 -10.30
N GLN A 381 -12.45 26.37 -10.49
CA GLN A 381 -12.41 25.04 -11.09
C GLN A 381 -12.27 23.94 -10.03
N PRO A 382 -12.68 22.69 -10.30
CA PRO A 382 -12.44 21.57 -9.38
C PRO A 382 -10.97 21.36 -9.00
N SER A 383 -10.03 21.77 -9.86
CA SER A 383 -8.59 21.75 -9.59
C SER A 383 -8.14 22.71 -8.49
N ASP A 384 -8.98 23.68 -8.13
CA ASP A 384 -8.68 24.67 -7.09
C ASP A 384 -9.05 24.15 -5.68
N ILE A 385 -9.64 22.94 -5.60
CA ILE A 385 -9.93 22.29 -4.32
C ILE A 385 -8.62 21.77 -3.72
N VAL A 386 -8.16 22.44 -2.67
CA VAL A 386 -6.93 22.06 -1.94
C VAL A 386 -7.17 20.94 -0.93
N SER A 387 -8.38 20.86 -0.35
CA SER A 387 -8.72 19.85 0.66
C SER A 387 -10.21 19.52 0.67
N THR A 388 -10.54 18.27 0.99
CA THR A 388 -11.93 17.82 1.17
C THR A 388 -11.99 16.84 2.33
N VAL A 389 -12.89 17.09 3.28
CA VAL A 389 -13.23 16.16 4.36
C VAL A 389 -14.65 15.67 4.14
N ILE A 390 -14.84 14.34 4.08
CA ILE A 390 -16.17 13.73 4.07
C ILE A 390 -16.40 13.13 5.44
N ILE A 391 -17.54 13.44 6.04
CA ILE A 391 -17.98 12.80 7.29
C ILE A 391 -19.08 11.81 6.91
N LEU A 392 -18.79 10.52 7.09
CA LEU A 392 -19.74 9.43 6.88
C LEU A 392 -20.19 8.88 8.22
N ARG A 393 -21.47 8.51 8.32
CA ARG A 393 -21.99 7.80 9.50
C ARG A 393 -21.44 6.37 9.58
N SER A 394 -21.18 5.75 8.43
CA SER A 394 -20.66 4.38 8.32
C SER A 394 -19.64 4.30 7.20
N MET A 395 -18.51 3.65 7.46
CA MET A 395 -17.51 3.35 6.42
C MET A 395 -18.03 2.36 5.38
N ALA A 396 -19.10 1.59 5.68
CA ALA A 396 -19.74 0.73 4.69
C ALA A 396 -20.29 1.51 3.49
N ASP A 397 -20.64 2.79 3.68
CA ASP A 397 -21.17 3.65 2.63
C ASP A 397 -20.08 4.26 1.73
N PHE A 398 -18.81 4.18 2.15
CA PHE A 398 -17.69 4.84 1.47
C PHE A 398 -17.60 4.46 -0.01
N ALA A 399 -17.69 3.16 -0.33
CA ALA A 399 -17.60 2.68 -1.71
C ALA A 399 -18.75 3.23 -2.59
N ALA A 400 -19.96 3.35 -2.05
CA ALA A 400 -21.11 3.89 -2.76
C ALA A 400 -20.95 5.41 -2.99
N VAL A 401 -20.46 6.14 -1.99
CA VAL A 401 -20.19 7.60 -2.08
C VAL A 401 -19.05 7.88 -3.06
N ASN A 402 -17.99 7.07 -3.04
CA ASN A 402 -16.82 7.29 -3.89
C ASN A 402 -17.15 7.09 -5.38
N LYS A 403 -18.08 6.18 -5.72
CA LYS A 403 -18.58 6.03 -7.11
C LYS A 403 -19.23 7.31 -7.65
N VAL A 404 -19.94 8.06 -6.81
CA VAL A 404 -20.57 9.35 -7.20
C VAL A 404 -19.50 10.42 -7.47
N LYS A 405 -18.34 10.32 -6.81
CA LYS A 405 -17.20 11.24 -6.98
C LYS A 405 -16.31 10.92 -8.18
N HIS A 406 -16.41 9.75 -8.79
CA HIS A 406 -15.48 9.33 -9.84
C HIS A 406 -15.65 9.92 -11.27
N PRO A 407 -16.63 10.78 -11.62
CA PRO A 407 -16.61 11.45 -12.93
C PRO A 407 -15.62 12.64 -13.03
N TYR A 408 -14.73 12.85 -12.06
CA TYR A 408 -13.73 13.93 -12.09
C TYR A 408 -12.31 13.37 -12.20
N PRO A 409 -11.70 13.38 -13.40
CA PRO A 409 -10.43 12.68 -13.68
C PRO A 409 -9.18 13.21 -12.96
N ASN A 410 -9.28 14.31 -12.19
CA ASN A 410 -8.14 14.98 -11.57
C ASN A 410 -8.19 15.06 -10.03
N ASN A 411 -9.17 14.45 -9.36
CA ASN A 411 -9.16 14.40 -7.90
C ASN A 411 -8.34 13.21 -7.39
N PRO A 412 -7.33 13.41 -6.52
CA PRO A 412 -6.72 12.29 -5.82
C PRO A 412 -7.80 11.54 -5.04
N PRO A 413 -7.75 10.19 -4.98
CA PRO A 413 -8.56 9.46 -4.02
C PRO A 413 -8.25 10.00 -2.62
N ILE A 414 -9.30 10.38 -1.89
CA ILE A 414 -9.14 10.89 -0.53
C ILE A 414 -8.61 9.72 0.32
N PRO A 415 -7.46 9.87 1.00
CA PRO A 415 -6.95 8.82 1.86
C PRO A 415 -7.97 8.50 2.95
N ASN A 416 -8.12 7.20 3.25
CA ASN A 416 -8.75 6.75 4.48
C ASN A 416 -7.96 7.34 5.65
N ASN A 417 -8.53 8.31 6.35
CA ASN A 417 -8.07 8.74 7.67
C ASN A 417 -9.06 8.24 8.71
#